data_AF-A0A352WJZ0-F1
#
_entry.id   AF-A0A352WJZ0-F1
#
_cell.length_a   1.000
_cell.length_b   1.000
_cell.length_c   1.000
_cell.angle_alpha   90.00
_cell.angle_beta   90.00
_cell.angle_gamma   90.00
#
_symmetry.space_group_name_H-M   'P 1'
#
loop_
_entity.id
_entity.type
_entity.pdbx_description
1 polymer ?
#
loop_
_entity_poly.entity_id
_entity_poly.type
_entity_poly.pdbx_seq_one_letter_code
_entity_poly.pdbx_strand_id
1 'polypeptide(L)'
;MSEEKNEQKNEVTETGEAGKKTGISKGVFIIIAVLALLVIGLGAYIIGDKTGKDSKKDNGSSQVASNETTAESSQDDKTEAVTADGKTTEKSTSSIVATETTEEKKESKRKNNPLFDSKSEIYLKVDDGNSWGSEGSFTRQYGIDICNNSGEAVKNWKITFSGFEGEVKVGDNWCGNFKLDNGTLSITPLDYNNEIPSGQSTNIGFMMIFDSEKASKTEPDIKLFVNGEEVTGGSSDKKDDKTTEKSDDKTTEKTDEKEDKTTESSGGSDKSNASAELYDKHGALKVDNVDLVDKDGKKIQLKGVSTHGIAWFPAYVNKDAFKTLRDEWGVNLIRLAMYTDEGMGYCTDGNKDDLKALIDKGVKAATELNMYVIIDWHILHDLTPLRYEDEAKDFFAEISEKYKDYGNVIYEICNEPNGGTSWSDVKKYAEDIIPIIRNNAPDAVIIVGTPNWSQEVDKAASDQLSFDNIMYAVHFYAATHKDDIRNKVKTARNAGAPVFISEFSICDASGNGGIDYSSAEEWMKYLDENDMSYAIWSLCNKDETSALISSSNEATSGWSYDDLSDAGKWYKDHLSK
;
A
#
# COMPACT_ATOMS: atom_id res chain seq x y z
N MET A 1 -26.99 -60.38 -59.38
CA MET A 1 -28.14 -61.08 -58.78
C MET A 1 -28.41 -60.36 -57.47
N SER A 2 -29.33 -59.37 -57.43
CA SER A 2 -30.80 -59.55 -57.31
C SER A 2 -31.12 -60.21 -55.96
N GLU A 3 -32.03 -59.78 -55.08
CA GLU A 3 -33.10 -58.77 -54.96
C GLU A 3 -33.21 -58.52 -53.44
N GLU A 4 -33.43 -57.30 -52.92
CA GLU A 4 -34.71 -56.59 -52.70
C GLU A 4 -35.86 -57.35 -51.98
N LYS A 5 -36.37 -56.66 -50.93
CA LYS A 5 -37.73 -56.67 -50.32
C LYS A 5 -38.06 -57.80 -49.33
N ASN A 6 -38.79 -57.60 -48.22
CA ASN A 6 -39.88 -56.67 -47.89
C ASN A 6 -39.90 -56.44 -46.35
N GLU A 7 -39.95 -55.20 -45.84
CA GLU A 7 -41.12 -54.38 -45.49
C GLU A 7 -41.88 -54.71 -44.18
N GLN A 8 -42.21 -53.60 -43.48
CA GLN A 8 -43.31 -53.30 -42.55
C GLN A 8 -42.95 -53.23 -41.06
N LYS A 9 -43.39 -52.22 -40.28
CA LYS A 9 -43.94 -50.86 -40.48
C LYS A 9 -44.19 -50.28 -39.08
N ASN A 10 -44.33 -48.95 -39.01
CA ASN A 10 -44.99 -48.14 -37.96
C ASN A 10 -44.16 -47.85 -36.70
N GLU A 11 -44.16 -46.66 -36.12
CA GLU A 11 -44.54 -45.27 -36.47
C GLU A 11 -44.06 -44.46 -35.25
N VAL A 12 -43.26 -43.42 -35.48
CA VAL A 12 -43.56 -42.01 -35.16
C VAL A 12 -43.90 -41.72 -33.69
N THR A 13 -43.06 -40.93 -33.03
CA THR A 13 -43.41 -39.54 -32.66
C THR A 13 -42.16 -38.74 -32.26
N GLU A 14 -41.87 -37.73 -33.08
CA GLU A 14 -41.11 -36.54 -32.73
C GLU A 14 -41.89 -35.66 -31.75
N THR A 15 -41.17 -34.96 -30.88
CA THR A 15 -41.35 -33.54 -30.49
C THR A 15 -40.03 -33.14 -29.82
N GLY A 16 -39.22 -32.20 -30.32
CA GLY A 16 -39.48 -30.75 -30.37
C GLY A 16 -39.44 -30.19 -28.92
N GLU A 17 -38.67 -29.20 -28.51
CA GLU A 17 -38.00 -28.09 -29.20
C GLU A 17 -37.07 -27.37 -28.19
N ALA A 18 -36.33 -26.39 -28.71
CA ALA A 18 -35.19 -25.68 -28.14
C ALA A 18 -35.41 -24.79 -26.88
N GLY A 19 -34.32 -24.51 -26.15
CA GLY A 19 -34.26 -23.46 -25.12
C GLY A 19 -32.83 -23.12 -24.66
N LYS A 20 -32.46 -21.84 -24.75
CA LYS A 20 -31.14 -21.15 -24.65
C LYS A 20 -30.58 -20.94 -23.22
N LYS A 21 -29.23 -20.79 -23.14
CA LYS A 21 -28.39 -19.91 -22.26
C LYS A 21 -28.37 -20.24 -20.74
N THR A 22 -27.37 -19.99 -19.89
CA THR A 22 -26.00 -19.42 -19.83
C THR A 22 -25.49 -19.67 -18.39
N GLY A 23 -24.19 -19.83 -18.12
CA GLY A 23 -23.65 -19.73 -16.75
C GLY A 23 -22.23 -20.28 -16.56
N ILE A 24 -21.26 -19.38 -16.43
CA ILE A 24 -19.84 -19.63 -16.08
C ILE A 24 -19.74 -19.71 -14.55
N SER A 25 -19.08 -20.75 -14.00
CA SER A 25 -18.80 -20.83 -12.55
C SER A 25 -17.34 -20.48 -12.24
N LYS A 26 -17.17 -19.41 -11.45
CA LYS A 26 -15.93 -18.95 -10.80
C LYS A 26 -15.54 -19.89 -9.65
N GLY A 27 -14.24 -19.99 -9.35
CA GLY A 27 -13.73 -20.52 -8.08
C GLY A 27 -12.27 -20.97 -8.18
N VAL A 28 -11.33 -20.08 -7.87
CA VAL A 28 -9.87 -20.30 -7.88
C VAL A 28 -9.27 -19.70 -6.59
N PHE A 29 -8.55 -20.57 -5.85
CA PHE A 29 -7.31 -20.42 -5.05
C PHE A 29 -7.13 -19.34 -3.97
N ILE A 30 -6.54 -19.74 -2.81
CA ILE A 30 -5.37 -19.11 -2.15
C ILE A 30 -4.61 -20.15 -1.28
N ILE A 31 -3.28 -20.24 -1.45
CA ILE A 31 -2.23 -20.60 -0.44
C ILE A 31 -0.95 -19.86 -0.85
N ILE A 32 -0.19 -19.28 0.11
CA ILE A 32 1.30 -19.09 0.22
C ILE A 32 1.57 -18.04 1.33
N ALA A 33 2.65 -17.99 2.13
CA ALA A 33 3.78 -18.85 2.52
C ALA A 33 4.57 -18.12 3.65
N VAL A 34 5.62 -18.71 4.25
CA VAL A 34 6.64 -17.94 5.01
C VAL A 34 8.03 -18.61 4.97
N LEU A 35 9.11 -17.83 4.72
CA LEU A 35 10.19 -17.45 5.68
C LEU A 35 11.60 -17.24 5.07
N ALA A 36 12.27 -16.18 5.57
CA ALA A 36 13.72 -16.09 5.75
C ALA A 36 14.03 -15.60 7.18
N LEU A 37 15.21 -15.96 7.72
CA LEU A 37 15.60 -15.80 9.12
C LEU A 37 17.08 -15.37 9.22
N LEU A 38 17.37 -14.60 10.28
CA LEU A 38 18.63 -14.43 11.06
C LEU A 38 19.61 -13.29 10.72
N VAL A 39 19.73 -12.33 11.67
CA VAL A 39 20.97 -12.02 12.41
C VAL A 39 20.64 -11.53 13.83
N ILE A 40 21.11 -12.23 14.88
CA ILE A 40 21.38 -11.66 16.22
C ILE A 40 22.74 -12.18 16.70
N GLY A 41 23.57 -11.26 17.20
CA GLY A 41 24.45 -11.52 18.35
C GLY A 41 25.90 -11.09 18.18
N LEU A 42 26.28 -9.97 18.80
CA LEU A 42 27.00 -9.99 20.08
C LEU A 42 27.30 -8.56 20.57
N GLY A 43 26.96 -8.31 21.84
CA GLY A 43 27.41 -7.14 22.58
C GLY A 43 27.89 -7.54 23.98
N ALA A 44 29.09 -7.06 24.29
CA ALA A 44 29.71 -6.85 25.60
C ALA A 44 30.54 -7.97 26.26
N TYR A 45 31.87 -7.72 26.29
CA TYR A 45 32.61 -7.69 27.55
C TYR A 45 33.63 -6.53 27.51
N ILE A 46 33.56 -5.64 28.51
CA ILE A 46 34.57 -4.59 28.79
C ILE A 46 35.33 -4.98 30.06
N ILE A 47 36.63 -4.68 30.05
CA ILE A 47 37.61 -4.35 31.11
C ILE A 47 38.91 -4.99 30.62
N GLY A 48 40.02 -4.31 30.34
CA GLY A 48 40.55 -3.01 30.74
C GLY A 48 42.06 -3.24 30.88
N ASP A 49 42.90 -2.48 30.18
CA ASP A 49 44.08 -1.78 30.71
C ASP A 49 45.05 -1.41 29.56
N LYS A 50 45.62 -0.22 29.68
CA LYS A 50 46.64 0.35 28.80
C LYS A 50 47.99 -0.30 29.10
N THR A 51 48.78 -0.62 28.07
CA THR A 51 50.18 -0.16 27.94
C THR A 51 50.86 -0.79 26.71
N GLY A 52 51.49 0.08 25.90
CA GLY A 52 52.90 -0.05 25.54
C GLY A 52 53.37 -1.13 24.53
N LYS A 53 53.70 -0.62 23.33
CA LYS A 53 54.94 -0.87 22.55
C LYS A 53 55.15 -2.16 21.75
N ASP A 54 55.45 -1.88 20.48
CA ASP A 54 56.54 -2.42 19.65
C ASP A 54 56.48 -3.86 19.12
N SER A 55 56.27 -3.92 17.80
CA SER A 55 57.17 -4.52 16.81
C SER A 55 56.86 -5.89 16.20
N LYS A 56 57.08 -5.90 14.87
CA LYS A 56 57.50 -6.99 13.96
C LYS A 56 56.50 -8.01 13.41
N LYS A 57 56.31 -7.89 12.08
CA LYS A 57 56.48 -8.92 11.04
C LYS A 57 56.73 -10.35 11.54
N ASP A 58 55.97 -11.33 11.02
CA ASP A 58 56.47 -12.14 9.90
C ASP A 58 55.40 -13.04 9.24
N ASN A 59 55.71 -13.36 7.99
CA ASN A 59 55.07 -14.27 7.04
C ASN A 59 54.83 -15.69 7.56
N GLY A 60 53.86 -16.40 6.95
CA GLY A 60 53.80 -17.86 7.07
C GLY A 60 52.65 -18.53 6.32
N SER A 61 52.78 -18.63 5.00
CA SER A 61 52.05 -19.57 4.14
C SER A 61 52.26 -21.03 4.59
N SER A 62 51.22 -21.87 4.57
CA SER A 62 51.21 -23.10 3.77
C SER A 62 49.90 -23.89 3.81
N GLN A 63 49.65 -24.48 2.65
CA GLN A 63 48.58 -25.34 2.19
C GLN A 63 48.56 -26.76 2.80
N VAL A 64 47.58 -27.53 2.31
CA VAL A 64 47.51 -29.00 2.09
C VAL A 64 46.67 -29.73 3.15
N ALA A 65 45.75 -30.66 2.87
CA ALA A 65 44.92 -31.05 1.72
C ALA A 65 43.96 -32.16 2.22
N SER A 66 42.82 -32.31 1.52
CA SER A 66 42.06 -33.54 1.19
C SER A 66 41.93 -34.71 2.19
N ASN A 67 40.68 -35.15 2.41
CA ASN A 67 40.29 -36.51 2.04
C ASN A 67 38.77 -36.64 1.80
N GLU A 68 38.43 -37.36 0.73
CA GLU A 68 37.10 -37.79 0.29
C GLU A 68 36.50 -38.87 1.21
N THR A 69 35.19 -39.12 1.15
CA THR A 69 34.58 -40.38 0.63
C THR A 69 33.06 -40.23 0.50
N THR A 70 32.55 -40.74 -0.62
CA THR A 70 31.18 -40.86 -1.15
C THR A 70 30.36 -42.01 -0.54
N ALA A 71 29.02 -41.93 -0.67
CA ALA A 71 28.16 -43.07 -1.03
C ALA A 71 26.73 -42.63 -1.41
N GLU A 72 26.35 -42.89 -2.67
CA GLU A 72 24.98 -42.93 -3.21
C GLU A 72 24.30 -44.27 -2.89
N SER A 73 22.96 -44.31 -2.95
CA SER A 73 22.25 -45.38 -3.67
C SER A 73 20.81 -44.99 -3.99
N SER A 74 20.42 -45.22 -5.25
CA SER A 74 19.05 -45.20 -5.79
C SER A 74 18.63 -46.65 -6.10
N GLN A 75 17.33 -46.97 -6.11
CA GLN A 75 16.72 -47.82 -7.15
C GLN A 75 15.18 -47.91 -7.10
N ASP A 76 14.60 -47.87 -8.31
CA ASP A 76 13.19 -48.05 -8.71
C ASP A 76 12.69 -49.52 -8.62
N ASP A 77 11.36 -49.75 -8.63
CA ASP A 77 10.60 -50.28 -9.79
C ASP A 77 9.09 -50.57 -9.50
N LYS A 78 8.26 -50.29 -10.53
CA LYS A 78 7.01 -50.96 -11.02
C LYS A 78 5.64 -51.01 -10.28
N THR A 79 4.68 -50.40 -10.99
CA THR A 79 3.28 -50.75 -11.34
C THR A 79 2.64 -52.07 -10.91
N GLU A 80 1.36 -51.99 -10.48
CA GLU A 80 0.26 -52.88 -10.89
C GLU A 80 -1.14 -52.28 -10.60
N ALA A 81 -2.11 -52.54 -11.48
CA ALA A 81 -3.52 -52.17 -11.36
C ALA A 81 -4.38 -53.42 -11.14
N VAL A 82 -5.38 -53.37 -10.25
CA VAL A 82 -6.43 -54.40 -10.11
C VAL A 82 -7.79 -53.75 -9.85
N THR A 83 -8.80 -54.39 -10.45
CA THR A 83 -10.19 -54.03 -10.73
C THR A 83 -11.22 -54.28 -9.61
N ALA A 84 -12.28 -53.46 -9.65
CA ALA A 84 -13.74 -53.72 -9.51
C ALA A 84 -14.32 -54.68 -8.43
N ASP A 85 -15.21 -54.14 -7.60
CA ASP A 85 -16.62 -54.55 -7.29
C ASP A 85 -17.07 -53.74 -6.05
N GLY A 86 -18.30 -53.27 -5.81
CA GLY A 86 -19.61 -53.44 -6.41
C GLY A 86 -20.67 -53.34 -5.30
N LYS A 87 -21.61 -52.37 -5.41
CA LYS A 87 -23.00 -52.37 -4.86
C LYS A 87 -23.18 -52.24 -3.31
N THR A 88 -24.19 -51.60 -2.70
CA THR A 88 -25.50 -51.02 -3.09
C THR A 88 -26.09 -50.20 -1.90
N THR A 89 -26.98 -49.23 -2.20
CA THR A 89 -28.12 -48.70 -1.39
C THR A 89 -27.83 -47.99 -0.05
N GLU A 90 -28.46 -46.88 0.35
CA GLU A 90 -29.85 -46.46 0.15
C GLU A 90 -30.00 -44.94 0.43
N LYS A 91 -30.91 -44.30 -0.30
CA LYS A 91 -31.30 -42.89 -0.17
C LYS A 91 -32.47 -42.80 0.81
N SER A 92 -32.36 -41.96 1.84
CA SER A 92 -33.54 -41.46 2.57
C SER A 92 -33.39 -39.97 2.87
N THR A 93 -34.35 -39.26 2.32
CA THR A 93 -34.67 -37.84 2.48
C THR A 93 -35.13 -37.52 3.89
N SER A 94 -34.66 -36.42 4.48
CA SER A 94 -35.39 -35.70 5.54
C SER A 94 -34.92 -34.24 5.63
N SER A 95 -35.78 -33.35 5.14
CA SER A 95 -36.06 -31.98 5.59
C SER A 95 -35.00 -31.26 6.47
N ILE A 96 -34.42 -30.19 5.91
CA ILE A 96 -33.70 -29.15 6.66
C ILE A 96 -34.72 -28.38 7.50
N VAL A 97 -34.72 -28.62 8.81
CA VAL A 97 -35.27 -27.71 9.81
C VAL A 97 -34.12 -26.83 10.27
N ALA A 98 -34.27 -25.52 10.13
CA ALA A 98 -33.33 -24.55 10.68
C ALA A 98 -33.31 -24.70 12.21
N THR A 99 -32.19 -25.18 12.76
CA THR A 99 -31.88 -25.06 14.18
C THR A 99 -31.01 -23.83 14.36
N GLU A 100 -31.61 -22.77 14.90
CA GLU A 100 -30.88 -21.70 15.57
C GLU A 100 -30.05 -22.32 16.70
N THR A 101 -28.73 -22.37 16.53
CA THR A 101 -27.80 -22.52 17.64
C THR A 101 -27.60 -21.17 18.27
N THR A 102 -28.17 -21.00 19.47
CA THR A 102 -27.90 -19.91 20.39
C THR A 102 -26.42 -19.90 20.76
N GLU A 103 -25.64 -19.04 20.10
CA GLU A 103 -24.36 -18.58 20.64
C GLU A 103 -24.64 -17.63 21.82
N GLU A 104 -24.18 -17.99 23.01
CA GLU A 104 -24.13 -17.07 24.15
C GLU A 104 -23.27 -15.86 23.76
N LYS A 105 -23.89 -14.69 23.60
CA LYS A 105 -23.17 -13.42 23.45
C LYS A 105 -22.33 -13.15 24.71
N LYS A 106 -21.06 -13.51 24.70
CA LYS A 106 -20.08 -12.94 25.65
C LYS A 106 -20.03 -11.43 25.41
N GLU A 107 -20.22 -10.67 26.47
CA GLU A 107 -20.09 -9.21 26.45
C GLU A 107 -18.61 -8.84 26.21
N SER A 108 -18.33 -7.95 25.26
CA SER A 108 -16.96 -7.55 24.90
C SER A 108 -16.24 -6.94 26.11
N LYS A 109 -14.98 -7.32 26.31
CA LYS A 109 -14.10 -6.80 27.38
C LYS A 109 -13.81 -5.31 27.25
N ARG A 110 -13.97 -4.74 26.06
CA ARG A 110 -13.83 -3.29 25.80
C ARG A 110 -15.05 -2.49 26.24
N LYS A 111 -16.24 -3.12 26.31
CA LYS A 111 -17.48 -2.43 26.63
C LYS A 111 -17.45 -1.93 28.09
N ASN A 112 -17.76 -0.64 28.28
CA ASN A 112 -17.72 0.06 29.57
C ASN A 112 -16.32 0.16 30.22
N ASN A 113 -15.24 -0.09 29.47
CA ASN A 113 -13.88 0.14 29.96
C ASN A 113 -13.42 1.55 29.53
N PRO A 114 -13.09 2.45 30.49
CA PRO A 114 -12.68 3.83 30.19
C PRO A 114 -11.48 3.95 29.24
N LEU A 115 -10.61 2.95 29.17
CA LEU A 115 -9.50 2.94 28.22
C LEU A 115 -9.97 2.98 26.76
N PHE A 116 -11.21 2.59 26.46
CA PHE A 116 -11.78 2.63 25.11
C PHE A 116 -12.92 3.66 24.97
N ASP A 117 -13.12 4.52 25.98
CA ASP A 117 -14.10 5.61 25.90
C ASP A 117 -13.42 6.88 25.38
N SER A 118 -13.91 7.39 24.25
CA SER A 118 -13.47 8.66 23.66
C SER A 118 -13.57 9.88 24.58
N LYS A 119 -14.30 9.77 25.71
CA LYS A 119 -14.40 10.82 26.74
C LYS A 119 -13.24 10.83 27.73
N SER A 120 -12.41 9.78 27.77
CA SER A 120 -11.23 9.74 28.64
C SER A 120 -10.10 10.62 28.10
N GLU A 121 -9.28 11.14 29.01
CA GLU A 121 -8.13 12.00 28.69
C GLU A 121 -7.11 11.31 27.78
N ILE A 122 -6.92 10.00 27.97
CA ILE A 122 -6.11 9.15 27.10
C ILE A 122 -6.91 7.87 26.90
N TYR A 123 -7.12 7.48 25.64
CA TYR A 123 -7.92 6.31 25.28
C TYR A 123 -7.38 5.64 24.01
N LEU A 124 -7.82 4.41 23.76
CA LEU A 124 -7.49 3.61 22.60
C LEU A 124 -8.70 3.47 21.68
N LYS A 125 -8.48 3.60 20.37
CA LYS A 125 -9.38 3.02 19.36
C LYS A 125 -8.73 1.75 18.82
N VAL A 126 -9.52 0.70 18.68
CA VAL A 126 -9.05 -0.61 18.23
C VAL A 126 -9.87 -1.01 17.02
N ASP A 127 -9.20 -1.13 15.88
CA ASP A 127 -9.70 -1.81 14.70
C ASP A 127 -9.11 -3.22 14.65
N ASP A 128 -9.97 -4.22 14.72
CA ASP A 128 -9.60 -5.63 14.64
C ASP A 128 -10.62 -6.46 13.86
N GLY A 129 -11.27 -5.81 12.89
CA GLY A 129 -12.31 -6.39 12.04
C GLY A 129 -11.76 -7.29 10.93
N ASN A 130 -10.50 -7.09 10.53
CA ASN A 130 -9.90 -7.86 9.44
C ASN A 130 -9.21 -9.14 9.93
N SER A 131 -9.58 -10.27 9.34
CA SER A 131 -8.95 -11.57 9.61
C SER A 131 -9.05 -12.51 8.42
N TRP A 132 -8.05 -13.35 8.22
CA TRP A 132 -7.99 -14.32 7.13
C TRP A 132 -7.17 -15.54 7.56
N GLY A 133 -7.36 -16.69 6.90
CA GLY A 133 -6.62 -17.90 7.26
C GLY A 133 -7.34 -19.18 6.84
N SER A 134 -6.69 -20.31 7.09
CA SER A 134 -7.21 -21.65 6.84
C SER A 134 -6.71 -22.62 7.92
N GLU A 135 -7.18 -23.87 7.91
CA GLU A 135 -6.89 -24.86 8.96
C GLU A 135 -5.41 -24.87 9.39
N GLY A 136 -5.16 -24.51 10.65
CA GLY A 136 -3.83 -24.49 11.27
C GLY A 136 -3.11 -23.13 11.28
N SER A 137 -3.61 -22.10 10.59
CA SER A 137 -3.05 -20.74 10.63
C SER A 137 -4.10 -19.67 10.31
N PHE A 138 -4.43 -18.85 11.29
CA PHE A 138 -5.37 -17.73 11.18
C PHE A 138 -4.72 -16.42 11.57
N THR A 139 -4.75 -15.44 10.68
CA THR A 139 -4.22 -14.10 10.91
C THR A 139 -5.35 -13.14 11.24
N ARG A 140 -5.13 -12.30 12.24
CA ARG A 140 -6.00 -11.17 12.58
C ARG A 140 -5.17 -9.90 12.60
N GLN A 141 -5.62 -8.88 11.88
CA GLN A 141 -4.98 -7.58 11.86
C GLN A 141 -5.56 -6.71 12.99
N TYR A 142 -4.67 -5.96 13.63
CA TYR A 142 -4.99 -4.96 14.65
C TYR A 142 -4.43 -3.61 14.21
N GLY A 143 -5.29 -2.58 14.17
CA GLY A 143 -4.94 -1.17 14.11
C GLY A 143 -5.31 -0.49 15.41
N ILE A 144 -4.39 0.26 16.01
CA ILE A 144 -4.56 0.86 17.34
C ILE A 144 -4.22 2.34 17.29
N ASP A 145 -5.21 3.19 17.53
CA ASP A 145 -4.96 4.61 17.78
C ASP A 145 -4.76 4.84 19.28
N ILE A 146 -3.62 5.42 19.66
CA ILE A 146 -3.43 6.00 20.99
C ILE A 146 -3.84 7.46 20.91
N CYS A 147 -4.99 7.81 21.48
CA CYS A 147 -5.53 9.16 21.45
C CYS A 147 -5.18 9.91 22.73
N ASN A 148 -4.63 11.12 22.60
CA ASN A 148 -4.26 11.97 23.74
C ASN A 148 -5.07 13.27 23.73
N ASN A 149 -5.94 13.44 24.72
CA ASN A 149 -6.73 14.63 25.01
C ASN A 149 -6.44 15.20 26.42
N SER A 150 -5.32 14.82 27.03
CA SER A 150 -5.02 15.13 28.44
C SER A 150 -4.62 16.58 28.73
N GLY A 151 -4.41 17.41 27.71
CA GLY A 151 -3.87 18.76 27.84
C GLY A 151 -2.34 18.83 27.89
N GLU A 152 -1.65 17.69 28.00
CA GLU A 152 -0.19 17.58 28.00
C GLU A 152 0.29 16.56 26.95
N ALA A 153 1.57 16.59 26.58
CA ALA A 153 2.13 15.62 25.64
C ALA A 153 2.37 14.26 26.34
N VAL A 154 1.89 13.18 25.72
CA VAL A 154 2.13 11.81 26.18
C VAL A 154 3.45 11.31 25.61
N LYS A 155 4.34 10.80 26.46
CA LYS A 155 5.63 10.22 26.06
C LYS A 155 5.84 8.83 26.63
N ASN A 156 6.76 8.06 26.04
CA ASN A 156 7.16 6.74 26.53
C ASN A 156 5.96 5.82 26.75
N TRP A 157 5.02 5.84 25.78
CA TRP A 157 3.86 4.99 25.86
C TRP A 157 4.25 3.52 25.66
N LYS A 158 3.46 2.59 26.18
CA LYS A 158 3.61 1.17 25.94
C LYS A 158 2.23 0.52 25.90
N ILE A 159 1.97 -0.29 24.90
CA ILE A 159 0.76 -1.11 24.86
C ILE A 159 1.14 -2.56 25.13
N THR A 160 0.30 -3.27 25.89
CA THR A 160 0.41 -4.73 26.01
C THR A 160 -0.87 -5.42 25.63
N PHE A 161 -0.76 -6.50 24.87
CA PHE A 161 -1.84 -7.45 24.58
C PHE A 161 -1.51 -8.77 25.26
N SER A 162 -2.48 -9.35 25.98
CA SER A 162 -2.34 -10.63 26.66
C SER A 162 -3.63 -11.43 26.61
N GLY A 163 -3.60 -12.67 27.09
CA GLY A 163 -4.80 -13.52 27.11
C GLY A 163 -5.20 -14.04 25.73
N PHE A 164 -4.26 -14.08 24.78
CA PHE A 164 -4.45 -14.84 23.55
C PHE A 164 -4.63 -16.33 23.87
N GLU A 165 -5.53 -16.99 23.14
CA GLU A 165 -5.68 -18.45 23.19
C GLU A 165 -4.77 -19.10 22.14
N GLY A 166 -4.35 -20.34 22.41
CA GLY A 166 -3.52 -21.11 21.47
C GLY A 166 -2.08 -20.60 21.36
N GLU A 167 -1.36 -21.17 20.41
CA GLU A 167 -0.04 -20.69 20.03
C GLU A 167 -0.19 -19.45 19.15
N VAL A 168 0.55 -18.38 19.47
CA VAL A 168 0.48 -17.11 18.75
C VAL A 168 1.85 -16.63 18.28
N LYS A 169 1.86 -15.95 17.14
CA LYS A 169 3.04 -15.30 16.56
C LYS A 169 2.67 -13.90 16.09
N VAL A 170 3.63 -12.99 16.16
CA VAL A 170 3.51 -11.67 15.53
C VAL A 170 3.92 -11.83 14.07
N GLY A 171 3.04 -11.45 13.15
CA GLY A 171 3.32 -11.32 11.72
C GLY A 171 3.80 -9.90 11.39
N ASP A 172 3.35 -9.37 10.25
CA ASP A 172 3.69 -8.01 9.83
C ASP A 172 3.22 -6.99 10.86
N ASN A 173 3.98 -5.91 11.00
CA ASN A 173 3.74 -4.88 11.99
C ASN A 173 4.38 -3.56 11.55
N TRP A 174 3.82 -2.44 11.98
CA TRP A 174 4.26 -1.11 11.62
C TRP A 174 4.10 -0.13 12.79
N CYS A 175 4.83 0.97 12.72
CA CYS A 175 4.75 2.09 13.66
C CYS A 175 5.03 1.74 15.13
N GLY A 176 5.75 0.65 15.42
CA GLY A 176 6.12 0.29 16.79
C GLY A 176 7.25 -0.72 16.86
N ASN A 177 7.80 -0.88 18.07
CA ASN A 177 8.73 -1.95 18.42
C ASN A 177 7.95 -3.09 19.09
N PHE A 178 7.89 -4.26 18.46
CA PHE A 178 7.06 -5.38 18.87
C PHE A 178 7.87 -6.49 19.53
N LYS A 179 7.44 -6.94 20.70
CA LYS A 179 8.05 -8.06 21.42
C LYS A 179 6.99 -8.98 22.01
N LEU A 180 6.92 -10.20 21.50
CA LEU A 180 6.08 -11.27 22.06
C LEU A 180 6.91 -12.11 23.03
N ASP A 181 6.48 -12.17 24.29
CA ASP A 181 7.11 -12.98 25.32
C ASP A 181 6.02 -13.65 26.18
N ASN A 182 6.10 -14.97 26.35
CA ASN A 182 5.15 -15.77 27.12
C ASN A 182 3.66 -15.44 26.85
N GLY A 183 3.29 -15.31 25.56
CA GLY A 183 1.91 -15.02 25.14
C GLY A 183 1.45 -13.58 25.41
N THR A 184 2.36 -12.69 25.82
CA THR A 184 2.11 -11.25 25.98
C THR A 184 2.89 -10.47 24.94
N LEU A 185 2.18 -9.75 24.07
CA LEU A 185 2.78 -8.81 23.13
C LEU A 185 2.98 -7.47 23.84
N SER A 186 4.22 -6.96 23.85
CA SER A 186 4.56 -5.61 24.28
C SER A 186 4.93 -4.77 23.05
N ILE A 187 4.38 -3.56 22.97
CA ILE A 187 4.61 -2.61 21.89
C ILE A 187 5.09 -1.30 22.49
N THR A 188 6.24 -0.79 22.04
CA THR A 188 6.81 0.51 22.46
C THR A 188 7.01 1.42 21.25
N PRO A 189 7.10 2.74 21.43
CA PRO A 189 7.27 3.70 20.33
C PRO A 189 8.56 3.48 19.56
N LEU A 190 8.54 3.95 18.31
CA LEU A 190 9.70 4.34 17.53
C LEU A 190 10.05 5.80 17.84
N ASP A 191 11.24 6.24 17.44
CA ASP A 191 11.72 7.59 17.79
C ASP A 191 10.75 8.70 17.34
N TYR A 192 10.15 8.55 16.15
CA TYR A 192 9.26 9.58 15.58
C TYR A 192 7.87 9.65 16.21
N ASN A 193 7.39 8.59 16.88
CA ASN A 193 6.08 8.55 17.51
C ASN A 193 6.12 8.37 19.03
N ASN A 194 7.29 8.55 19.64
CA ASN A 194 7.45 8.51 21.10
C ASN A 194 6.68 9.62 21.83
N GLU A 195 6.40 10.74 21.16
CA GLU A 195 5.64 11.86 21.71
C GLU A 195 4.32 12.05 20.96
N ILE A 196 3.21 12.08 21.70
CA ILE A 196 1.88 12.35 21.17
C ILE A 196 1.41 13.68 21.80
N PRO A 197 1.41 14.80 21.05
CA PRO A 197 0.89 16.07 21.55
C PRO A 197 -0.57 15.97 22.01
N SER A 198 -1.01 16.87 22.90
CA SER A 198 -2.42 16.93 23.28
C SER A 198 -3.30 17.30 22.08
N GLY A 199 -4.45 16.63 21.96
CA GLY A 199 -5.36 16.71 20.83
C GLY A 199 -4.92 15.92 19.60
N GLN A 200 -3.90 15.07 19.70
CA GLN A 200 -3.39 14.24 18.60
C GLN A 200 -3.48 12.74 18.94
N SER A 201 -3.24 11.92 17.93
CA SER A 201 -3.14 10.47 18.07
C SER A 201 -1.96 9.91 17.29
N THR A 202 -1.51 8.72 17.66
CA THR A 202 -0.62 7.91 16.82
C THR A 202 -1.27 6.56 16.55
N ASN A 203 -1.15 6.07 15.32
CA ASN A 203 -1.63 4.76 14.90
C ASN A 203 -0.47 3.76 14.88
N ILE A 204 -0.69 2.58 15.42
CA ILE A 204 0.19 1.43 15.29
C ILE A 204 -0.61 0.23 14.82
N GLY A 205 0.03 -0.70 14.12
CA GLY A 205 -0.68 -1.90 13.72
C GLY A 205 0.20 -3.11 13.52
N PHE A 206 -0.45 -4.26 13.57
CA PHE A 206 0.20 -5.55 13.53
C PHE A 206 -0.77 -6.67 13.17
N MET A 207 -0.21 -7.75 12.66
CA MET A 207 -0.89 -9.00 12.40
C MET A 207 -0.53 -9.99 13.51
N MET A 208 -1.54 -10.61 14.12
CA MET A 208 -1.36 -11.77 15.00
C MET A 208 -1.78 -13.03 14.26
N ILE A 209 -0.88 -14.01 14.25
CA ILE A 209 -1.10 -15.32 13.66
C ILE A 209 -1.40 -16.30 14.79
N PHE A 210 -2.51 -17.02 14.66
CA PHE A 210 -3.07 -17.98 15.59
C PHE A 210 -3.08 -19.38 14.97
N ASP A 211 -2.99 -20.41 15.80
CA ASP A 211 -3.10 -21.81 15.37
C ASP A 211 -4.51 -22.23 14.92
N SER A 212 -5.53 -21.42 15.19
CA SER A 212 -6.93 -21.75 14.92
C SER A 212 -7.82 -20.50 14.83
N GLU A 213 -8.92 -20.61 14.06
CA GLU A 213 -9.93 -19.55 13.94
C GLU A 213 -10.60 -19.24 15.29
N LYS A 214 -10.78 -20.28 16.12
CA LYS A 214 -11.35 -20.11 17.45
C LYS A 214 -10.45 -19.23 18.32
N ALA A 215 -9.14 -19.47 18.28
CA ALA A 215 -8.17 -18.69 19.03
C ALA A 215 -8.13 -17.23 18.56
N SER A 216 -8.21 -16.96 17.26
CA SER A 216 -8.19 -15.60 16.71
C SER A 216 -9.41 -14.74 17.09
N LYS A 217 -10.54 -15.39 17.39
CA LYS A 217 -11.78 -14.73 17.84
C LYS A 217 -11.77 -14.34 19.33
N THR A 218 -10.80 -14.80 20.11
CA THR A 218 -10.71 -14.44 21.52
C THR A 218 -10.22 -13.00 21.68
N GLU A 219 -10.98 -12.20 22.43
CA GLU A 219 -10.64 -10.80 22.69
C GLU A 219 -9.47 -10.71 23.69
N PRO A 220 -8.31 -10.14 23.29
CA PRO A 220 -7.17 -10.00 24.17
C PRO A 220 -7.41 -8.94 25.24
N ASP A 221 -6.72 -9.06 26.36
CA ASP A 221 -6.65 -8.00 27.37
C ASP A 221 -5.60 -6.97 26.93
N ILE A 222 -6.05 -5.73 26.71
CA ILE A 222 -5.23 -4.61 26.25
C ILE A 222 -5.01 -3.64 27.40
N LYS A 223 -3.75 -3.24 27.61
CA LYS A 223 -3.38 -2.20 28.57
C LYS A 223 -2.49 -1.16 27.90
N LEU A 224 -2.65 0.09 28.31
CA LEU A 224 -1.79 1.20 27.94
C LEU A 224 -1.02 1.67 29.18
N PHE A 225 0.26 1.96 29.00
CA PHE A 225 1.11 2.59 30.00
C PHE A 225 1.68 3.88 29.43
N VAL A 226 1.79 4.91 30.25
CA VAL A 226 2.46 6.18 29.92
C VAL A 226 3.48 6.45 31.00
N ASN A 227 4.73 6.64 30.62
CA ASN A 227 5.86 6.79 31.56
C ASN A 227 5.95 5.66 32.62
N GLY A 228 5.50 4.45 32.25
CA GLY A 228 5.50 3.28 33.13
C GLY A 228 4.27 3.15 34.04
N GLU A 229 3.36 4.11 34.05
CA GLU A 229 2.10 4.04 34.81
C GLU A 229 0.95 3.56 33.92
N GLU A 230 0.14 2.62 34.41
CA GLU A 230 -1.01 2.08 33.68
C GLU A 230 -2.11 3.14 33.56
N VAL A 231 -2.55 3.41 32.33
CA VAL A 231 -3.67 4.32 32.04
C VAL A 231 -4.96 3.56 32.29
N THR A 232 -5.67 3.95 33.35
CA THR A 232 -6.95 3.34 33.74
C THR A 232 -8.17 4.14 33.24
N GLY A 233 -7.94 5.21 32.47
CA GLY A 233 -8.96 6.06 31.84
C GLY A 233 -9.82 6.89 32.82
N GLY A 234 -9.43 6.97 34.09
CA GLY A 234 -10.06 7.84 35.09
C GLY A 234 -9.50 9.27 35.05
N SER A 235 -10.38 10.26 35.09
CA SER A 235 -10.02 11.67 35.32
C SER A 235 -9.17 11.77 36.58
N SER A 236 -8.00 12.40 36.49
CA SER A 236 -7.28 12.81 37.69
C SER A 236 -8.14 13.85 38.44
N ASP A 237 -8.51 13.55 39.69
CA ASP A 237 -9.18 14.50 40.58
C ASP A 237 -8.22 15.67 40.88
N LYS A 238 -8.23 16.72 40.04
CA LYS A 238 -7.74 18.04 40.43
C LYS A 238 -8.88 18.79 41.08
N LYS A 239 -8.79 18.88 42.41
CA LYS A 239 -9.61 19.72 43.30
C LYS A 239 -9.90 21.09 42.68
N ASP A 240 -11.19 21.40 42.63
CA ASP A 240 -11.75 22.74 42.51
C ASP A 240 -11.06 23.72 43.46
N ASP A 241 -10.69 24.89 42.95
CA ASP A 241 -10.85 26.13 43.71
C ASP A 241 -11.83 27.03 42.95
N LYS A 242 -12.97 27.25 43.60
CA LYS A 242 -14.06 28.10 43.12
C LYS A 242 -13.63 29.55 43.26
N THR A 243 -13.86 30.34 42.22
CA THR A 243 -14.46 31.66 42.45
C THR A 243 -15.39 32.04 41.31
N THR A 244 -16.68 31.96 41.64
CA THR A 244 -17.82 32.56 40.95
C THR A 244 -17.63 34.06 40.74
N GLU A 245 -18.03 34.58 39.58
CA GLU A 245 -18.89 35.76 39.54
C GLU A 245 -19.69 35.91 38.22
N LYS A 246 -21.01 35.85 38.40
CA LYS A 246 -22.11 36.57 37.74
C LYS A 246 -22.20 36.67 36.22
N SER A 247 -23.22 35.95 35.73
CA SER A 247 -24.12 36.32 34.65
C SER A 247 -24.78 37.69 34.87
N ASP A 248 -24.76 38.53 33.83
CA ASP A 248 -25.79 39.53 33.57
C ASP A 248 -26.21 39.43 32.10
N ASP A 249 -27.50 39.15 31.92
CA ASP A 249 -28.23 39.20 30.66
C ASP A 249 -28.71 40.63 30.40
N LYS A 250 -28.51 41.14 29.18
CA LYS A 250 -29.36 42.18 28.59
C LYS A 250 -29.24 42.22 27.07
N THR A 251 -30.23 41.61 26.43
CA THR A 251 -30.94 42.04 25.20
C THR A 251 -30.54 43.37 24.57
N THR A 252 -30.34 43.37 23.25
CA THR A 252 -30.93 44.38 22.34
C THR A 252 -31.10 43.82 20.92
N GLU A 253 -32.24 44.18 20.32
CA GLU A 253 -32.80 43.72 19.04
C GLU A 253 -32.10 44.24 17.77
N LYS A 254 -32.30 43.47 16.67
CA LYS A 254 -32.50 43.87 15.25
C LYS A 254 -31.30 44.53 14.52
N THR A 255 -31.03 44.26 13.24
CA THR A 255 -31.96 44.10 12.10
C THR A 255 -31.23 43.43 10.93
N ASP A 256 -31.95 42.61 10.16
CA ASP A 256 -31.58 42.18 8.80
C ASP A 256 -31.56 43.38 7.84
N GLU A 257 -30.62 43.40 6.89
CA GLU A 257 -30.86 43.94 5.55
C GLU A 257 -29.93 43.28 4.52
N LYS A 258 -30.55 42.61 3.54
CA LYS A 258 -29.98 42.15 2.27
C LYS A 258 -30.16 43.25 1.22
N GLU A 259 -29.15 43.47 0.38
CA GLU A 259 -29.25 43.67 -1.08
C GLU A 259 -27.82 43.79 -1.64
N ASP A 260 -27.36 42.79 -2.40
CA ASP A 260 -27.42 42.68 -3.87
C ASP A 260 -26.53 43.68 -4.63
N LYS A 261 -25.44 43.15 -5.20
CA LYS A 261 -24.86 43.65 -6.45
C LYS A 261 -24.32 42.50 -7.27
N THR A 262 -25.20 42.03 -8.15
CA THR A 262 -24.88 41.43 -9.45
C THR A 262 -23.90 42.27 -10.26
N THR A 263 -22.89 41.61 -10.85
CA THR A 263 -22.30 42.02 -12.13
C THR A 263 -21.98 40.77 -12.94
N GLU A 264 -22.76 40.59 -14.01
CA GLU A 264 -22.51 39.62 -15.07
C GLU A 264 -21.24 40.02 -15.85
N SER A 265 -20.43 39.02 -16.20
CA SER A 265 -19.64 39.06 -17.42
C SER A 265 -19.75 37.70 -18.09
N SER A 266 -20.55 37.66 -19.15
CA SER A 266 -20.66 36.55 -20.08
C SER A 266 -19.35 36.32 -20.81
N GLY A 267 -18.93 35.06 -20.91
CA GLY A 267 -17.79 34.65 -21.72
C GLY A 267 -17.66 33.13 -21.72
N GLY A 268 -18.69 32.46 -22.23
CA GLY A 268 -18.61 31.02 -22.51
C GLY A 268 -17.77 30.77 -23.76
N SER A 269 -16.69 30.02 -23.60
CA SER A 269 -16.05 29.27 -24.68
C SER A 269 -15.12 28.19 -24.07
N ASP A 270 -15.46 26.93 -24.34
CA ASP A 270 -14.58 25.75 -24.40
C ASP A 270 -13.57 25.50 -23.27
N LYS A 271 -14.05 25.06 -22.09
CA LYS A 271 -13.21 24.39 -21.08
C LYS A 271 -13.12 22.86 -21.25
N SER A 272 -13.88 22.26 -22.16
CA SER A 272 -13.96 20.79 -22.30
C SER A 272 -12.96 20.18 -23.27
N ASN A 273 -12.03 20.97 -23.84
CA ASN A 273 -11.10 20.49 -24.87
C ASN A 273 -9.61 20.78 -24.57
N ALA A 274 -9.29 21.37 -23.41
CA ALA A 274 -7.89 21.61 -23.02
C ALA A 274 -7.20 20.34 -22.49
N SER A 275 -7.95 19.30 -22.09
CA SER A 275 -7.45 18.02 -21.57
C SER A 275 -7.26 16.93 -22.63
N ALA A 276 -7.71 17.15 -23.88
CA ALA A 276 -7.77 16.10 -24.90
C ALA A 276 -6.45 15.86 -25.66
N GLU A 277 -5.49 16.79 -25.57
CA GLU A 277 -4.20 16.69 -26.27
C GLU A 277 -3.02 16.96 -25.34
N LEU A 278 -2.77 16.06 -24.38
CA LEU A 278 -1.69 16.21 -23.39
C LEU A 278 -0.33 15.80 -24.00
N TYR A 279 -0.13 14.52 -24.34
CA TYR A 279 1.14 14.07 -24.91
C TYR A 279 1.37 14.58 -26.34
N ASP A 280 0.35 14.71 -27.20
CA ASP A 280 0.55 15.31 -28.54
C ASP A 280 1.06 16.76 -28.48
N LYS A 281 0.68 17.50 -27.43
CA LYS A 281 1.11 18.88 -27.21
C LYS A 281 2.48 18.97 -26.54
N HIS A 282 2.73 18.15 -25.53
CA HIS A 282 3.91 18.25 -24.67
C HIS A 282 5.04 17.26 -25.05
N GLY A 283 4.73 16.19 -25.78
CA GLY A 283 5.68 15.22 -26.29
C GLY A 283 6.48 14.47 -25.21
N ALA A 284 7.61 13.92 -25.61
CA ALA A 284 8.55 13.27 -24.70
C ALA A 284 9.08 14.27 -23.67
N LEU A 285 9.14 13.83 -22.41
CA LEU A 285 9.60 14.65 -21.30
C LEU A 285 11.11 14.55 -21.11
N LYS A 286 11.67 15.58 -20.51
CA LYS A 286 13.07 15.66 -20.12
C LYS A 286 13.19 16.24 -18.72
N VAL A 287 14.22 15.86 -17.98
CA VAL A 287 14.60 16.57 -16.76
C VAL A 287 15.58 17.69 -17.13
N ASP A 288 15.26 18.93 -16.74
CA ASP A 288 16.12 20.09 -16.90
C ASP A 288 16.29 20.80 -15.55
N ASN A 289 17.54 20.83 -15.07
CA ASN A 289 17.85 21.17 -13.68
C ASN A 289 17.04 20.31 -12.70
N VAL A 290 16.15 20.90 -11.92
CA VAL A 290 15.31 20.20 -10.92
C VAL A 290 13.87 19.97 -11.39
N ASP A 291 13.55 20.40 -12.61
CA ASP A 291 12.20 20.45 -13.13
C ASP A 291 11.99 19.44 -14.26
N LEU A 292 10.76 18.97 -14.38
CA LEU A 292 10.30 18.20 -15.52
C LEU A 292 9.84 19.18 -16.61
N VAL A 293 10.34 19.00 -17.83
CA VAL A 293 10.02 19.86 -18.97
C VAL A 293 9.50 19.06 -20.14
N ASP A 294 8.65 19.71 -20.94
CA ASP A 294 8.11 19.18 -22.18
C ASP A 294 9.12 19.24 -23.34
N LYS A 295 8.74 18.75 -24.52
CA LYS A 295 9.57 18.74 -25.75
C LYS A 295 10.06 20.13 -26.19
N ASP A 296 9.40 21.19 -25.75
CA ASP A 296 9.72 22.58 -26.08
C ASP A 296 10.54 23.25 -24.95
N GLY A 297 10.92 22.50 -23.91
CA GLY A 297 11.68 22.99 -22.75
C GLY A 297 10.85 23.79 -21.74
N LYS A 298 9.51 23.69 -21.78
CA LYS A 298 8.63 24.36 -20.82
C LYS A 298 8.36 23.43 -19.64
N LYS A 299 8.36 23.98 -18.42
CA LYS A 299 7.98 23.24 -17.22
C LYS A 299 6.59 22.64 -17.37
N ILE A 300 6.44 21.41 -16.91
CA ILE A 300 5.17 20.69 -16.89
C ILE A 300 4.99 20.01 -15.54
N GLN A 301 3.78 20.13 -15.00
CA GLN A 301 3.36 19.40 -13.82
C GLN A 301 2.45 18.24 -14.25
N LEU A 302 2.87 17.01 -13.97
CA LEU A 302 2.01 15.84 -14.09
C LEU A 302 1.18 15.70 -12.81
N LYS A 303 -0.15 15.72 -12.95
CA LYS A 303 -1.12 15.52 -11.89
C LYS A 303 -1.74 14.14 -12.10
N GLY A 304 -1.21 13.15 -11.39
CA GLY A 304 -1.46 11.75 -11.64
C GLY A 304 -2.33 11.06 -10.59
N VAL A 305 -2.80 9.87 -10.95
CA VAL A 305 -3.42 8.90 -10.04
C VAL A 305 -2.68 7.57 -10.17
N SER A 306 -2.35 6.96 -9.03
CA SER A 306 -1.82 5.60 -8.97
C SER A 306 -2.96 4.60 -8.88
N THR A 307 -2.84 3.49 -9.59
CA THR A 307 -3.59 2.28 -9.23
C THR A 307 -3.16 1.84 -7.83
N HIS A 308 -4.03 1.12 -7.12
CA HIS A 308 -3.54 0.20 -6.09
C HIS A 308 -2.78 -0.96 -6.80
N GLY A 309 -2.18 -1.89 -6.05
CA GLY A 309 -1.60 -3.12 -6.60
C GLY A 309 -2.47 -3.78 -7.67
N ILE A 310 -1.96 -3.81 -8.90
CA ILE A 310 -2.75 -4.21 -10.10
C ILE A 310 -3.20 -5.67 -10.07
N ALA A 311 -2.54 -6.52 -9.26
CA ALA A 311 -2.95 -7.90 -9.03
C ALA A 311 -4.26 -7.99 -8.24
N TRP A 312 -4.46 -7.12 -7.24
CA TRP A 312 -5.63 -7.11 -6.36
C TRP A 312 -6.79 -6.31 -6.94
N PHE A 313 -6.49 -5.21 -7.63
CA PHE A 313 -7.49 -4.30 -8.19
C PHE A 313 -7.42 -4.19 -9.73
N PRO A 314 -7.32 -5.30 -10.49
CA PRO A 314 -7.10 -5.28 -11.94
C PRO A 314 -8.26 -4.65 -12.70
N ALA A 315 -9.46 -4.62 -12.10
CA ALA A 315 -10.66 -4.09 -12.71
C ALA A 315 -10.56 -2.57 -13.01
N TYR A 316 -9.78 -1.84 -12.21
CA TYR A 316 -9.55 -0.40 -12.38
C TYR A 316 -8.50 -0.07 -13.45
N VAL A 317 -7.70 -1.05 -13.88
CA VAL A 317 -6.78 -0.91 -15.02
C VAL A 317 -7.58 -1.03 -16.31
N ASN A 318 -8.27 0.03 -16.72
CA ASN A 318 -9.08 0.06 -17.93
C ASN A 318 -9.19 1.48 -18.53
N LYS A 319 -9.51 1.55 -19.83
CA LYS A 319 -9.54 2.82 -20.57
C LYS A 319 -10.64 3.76 -20.10
N ASP A 320 -11.82 3.26 -19.73
CA ASP A 320 -12.93 4.11 -19.31
C ASP A 320 -12.67 4.76 -17.94
N ALA A 321 -11.99 4.05 -17.03
CA ALA A 321 -11.49 4.59 -15.76
C ALA A 321 -10.55 5.78 -16.00
N PHE A 322 -9.52 5.56 -16.81
CA PHE A 322 -8.50 6.57 -17.09
C PHE A 322 -9.10 7.76 -17.84
N LYS A 323 -10.04 7.50 -18.75
CA LYS A 323 -10.79 8.54 -19.45
C LYS A 323 -11.65 9.36 -18.48
N THR A 324 -12.31 8.73 -17.50
CA THR A 324 -13.08 9.43 -16.46
C THR A 324 -12.17 10.37 -15.67
N LEU A 325 -11.01 9.87 -15.22
CA LEU A 325 -10.02 10.70 -14.50
C LEU A 325 -9.50 11.85 -15.36
N ARG A 326 -9.20 11.61 -16.64
CA ARG A 326 -8.72 12.66 -17.55
C ARG A 326 -9.79 13.71 -17.83
N ASP A 327 -10.99 13.28 -18.22
CA ASP A 327 -12.04 14.16 -18.74
C ASP A 327 -12.76 14.91 -17.62
N GLU A 328 -12.93 14.29 -16.44
CA GLU A 328 -13.68 14.87 -15.33
C GLU A 328 -12.81 15.40 -14.18
N TRP A 329 -11.58 14.91 -13.99
CA TRP A 329 -10.71 15.33 -12.89
C TRP A 329 -9.48 16.10 -13.39
N GLY A 330 -9.22 16.12 -14.70
CA GLY A 330 -8.03 16.79 -15.25
C GLY A 330 -6.72 16.02 -15.03
N VAL A 331 -6.79 14.74 -14.69
CA VAL A 331 -5.61 13.88 -14.52
C VAL A 331 -4.89 13.71 -15.86
N ASN A 332 -3.56 13.80 -15.86
CA ASN A 332 -2.74 13.69 -17.08
C ASN A 332 -1.69 12.56 -17.03
N LEU A 333 -1.67 11.80 -15.92
CA LEU A 333 -0.73 10.72 -15.66
C LEU A 333 -1.44 9.57 -14.93
N ILE A 334 -1.15 8.33 -15.33
CA ILE A 334 -1.51 7.12 -14.56
C ILE A 334 -0.25 6.41 -14.10
N ARG A 335 -0.19 6.02 -12.83
CA ARG A 335 0.86 5.14 -12.30
C ARG A 335 0.31 3.72 -12.14
N LEU A 336 1.03 2.73 -12.67
CA LEU A 336 0.65 1.32 -12.62
C LEU A 336 1.51 0.59 -11.58
N ALA A 337 0.99 0.46 -10.36
CA ALA A 337 1.69 -0.17 -9.24
C ALA A 337 1.73 -1.70 -9.36
N MET A 338 2.83 -2.25 -9.87
CA MET A 338 3.03 -3.69 -10.00
C MET A 338 3.90 -4.21 -8.86
N TYR A 339 3.23 -4.70 -7.82
CA TYR A 339 3.88 -5.30 -6.65
C TYR A 339 4.81 -6.43 -7.05
N THR A 340 6.00 -6.44 -6.47
CA THR A 340 7.04 -7.45 -6.69
C THR A 340 6.91 -8.60 -5.70
N ASP A 341 6.62 -8.26 -4.45
CA ASP A 341 6.33 -9.14 -3.33
C ASP A 341 4.98 -8.72 -2.70
N GLU A 342 4.48 -9.49 -1.72
CA GLU A 342 3.13 -9.42 -1.16
C GLU A 342 2.06 -10.04 -2.08
N GLY A 343 1.27 -10.99 -1.55
CA GLY A 343 0.46 -11.98 -2.28
C GLY A 343 -0.02 -11.59 -3.69
N MET A 344 0.26 -12.45 -4.67
CA MET A 344 0.17 -12.20 -6.12
C MET A 344 1.22 -11.21 -6.69
N GLY A 345 2.33 -11.00 -5.99
CA GLY A 345 3.46 -10.20 -6.45
C GLY A 345 4.22 -10.84 -7.63
N TYR A 346 4.84 -10.01 -8.48
CA TYR A 346 5.52 -10.45 -9.72
C TYR A 346 6.66 -11.45 -9.46
N CYS A 347 7.40 -11.29 -8.36
CA CYS A 347 8.55 -12.12 -8.00
C CYS A 347 8.19 -13.30 -7.09
N THR A 348 6.93 -13.39 -6.63
CA THR A 348 6.47 -14.41 -5.69
C THR A 348 5.41 -15.31 -6.32
N ASP A 349 4.14 -15.16 -5.94
CA ASP A 349 3.02 -16.03 -6.29
C ASP A 349 2.08 -15.44 -7.36
N GLY A 350 2.41 -14.26 -7.89
CA GLY A 350 1.72 -13.62 -9.00
C GLY A 350 2.01 -14.29 -10.34
N ASN A 351 1.00 -14.33 -11.22
CA ASN A 351 1.22 -14.73 -12.61
C ASN A 351 1.89 -13.58 -13.37
N LYS A 352 3.18 -13.73 -13.67
CA LYS A 352 3.99 -12.76 -14.42
C LYS A 352 3.36 -12.35 -15.76
N ASP A 353 2.75 -13.28 -16.49
CA ASP A 353 2.15 -12.98 -17.79
C ASP A 353 0.87 -12.16 -17.65
N ASP A 354 0.04 -12.45 -16.65
CA ASP A 354 -1.17 -11.68 -16.37
C ASP A 354 -0.84 -10.27 -15.88
N LEU A 355 0.18 -10.11 -15.04
CA LEU A 355 0.68 -8.81 -14.58
C LEU A 355 1.23 -7.98 -15.73
N LYS A 356 2.06 -8.58 -16.60
CA LYS A 356 2.55 -7.91 -17.82
C LYS A 356 1.42 -7.55 -18.79
N ALA A 357 0.36 -8.37 -18.87
CA ALA A 357 -0.83 -8.06 -19.65
C ALA A 357 -1.63 -6.89 -19.07
N LEU A 358 -1.68 -6.75 -17.74
CA LEU A 358 -2.28 -5.57 -17.09
C LEU A 358 -1.46 -4.31 -17.33
N ILE A 359 -0.12 -4.38 -17.26
CA ILE A 359 0.76 -3.28 -17.67
C ILE A 359 0.50 -2.89 -19.13
N ASP A 360 0.45 -3.86 -20.04
CA ASP A 360 0.14 -3.61 -21.47
C ASP A 360 -1.20 -2.92 -21.68
N LYS A 361 -2.24 -3.39 -20.98
CA LYS A 361 -3.57 -2.78 -21.01
C LYS A 361 -3.53 -1.34 -20.51
N GLY A 362 -2.84 -1.09 -19.39
CA GLY A 362 -2.72 0.23 -18.79
C GLY A 362 -1.94 1.21 -19.68
N VAL A 363 -0.77 0.81 -20.17
CA VAL A 363 0.06 1.63 -21.07
C VAL A 363 -0.69 1.96 -22.35
N LYS A 364 -1.32 0.99 -23.02
CA LYS A 364 -2.12 1.24 -24.23
C LYS A 364 -3.29 2.19 -23.95
N ALA A 365 -4.00 1.99 -22.84
CA ALA A 365 -5.10 2.88 -22.47
C ALA A 365 -4.62 4.32 -22.26
N ALA A 366 -3.52 4.53 -21.53
CA ALA A 366 -2.94 5.86 -21.32
C ALA A 366 -2.48 6.49 -22.64
N THR A 367 -1.75 5.75 -23.49
CA THR A 367 -1.30 6.24 -24.80
C THR A 367 -2.47 6.60 -25.71
N GLU A 368 -3.50 5.76 -25.82
CA GLU A 368 -4.71 6.05 -26.60
C GLU A 368 -5.52 7.24 -26.07
N LEU A 369 -5.36 7.57 -24.78
CA LEU A 369 -5.95 8.74 -24.14
C LEU A 369 -5.01 9.94 -24.10
N ASN A 370 -3.84 9.84 -24.73
CA ASN A 370 -2.84 10.89 -24.82
C ASN A 370 -2.24 11.29 -23.46
N MET A 371 -2.25 10.39 -22.46
CA MET A 371 -1.75 10.61 -21.10
C MET A 371 -0.35 10.03 -20.93
N TYR A 372 0.39 10.52 -19.93
CA TYR A 372 1.61 9.87 -19.47
C TYR A 372 1.29 8.63 -18.63
N VAL A 373 2.24 7.70 -18.55
CA VAL A 373 2.11 6.49 -17.73
C VAL A 373 3.42 6.16 -17.02
N ILE A 374 3.36 5.91 -15.72
CA ILE A 374 4.46 5.31 -14.96
C ILE A 374 4.25 3.80 -14.89
N ILE A 375 5.28 3.04 -15.28
CA ILE A 375 5.40 1.61 -14.98
C ILE A 375 6.24 1.50 -13.72
N ASP A 376 5.62 1.07 -12.64
CA ASP A 376 6.23 1.05 -11.31
C ASP A 376 6.55 -0.39 -10.88
N TRP A 377 7.84 -0.64 -10.66
CA TRP A 377 8.36 -1.83 -10.01
C TRP A 377 8.21 -1.66 -8.50
N HIS A 378 7.04 -2.10 -8.02
CA HIS A 378 6.51 -1.69 -6.73
C HIS A 378 7.06 -2.55 -5.60
N ILE A 379 8.32 -2.32 -5.25
CA ILE A 379 8.94 -2.88 -4.04
C ILE A 379 8.32 -2.26 -2.78
N LEU A 380 8.09 -3.08 -1.77
CA LEU A 380 7.58 -2.67 -0.45
C LEU A 380 8.03 -3.66 0.63
N HIS A 381 7.41 -4.86 0.65
CA HIS A 381 7.68 -5.89 1.66
C HIS A 381 8.96 -6.70 1.41
N ASP A 382 9.49 -6.65 0.20
CA ASP A 382 10.82 -7.11 -0.17
C ASP A 382 11.95 -6.20 0.36
N LEU A 383 11.60 -5.02 0.89
CA LEU A 383 12.41 -4.05 1.64
C LEU A 383 13.53 -3.37 0.82
N THR A 384 14.28 -4.14 0.05
CA THR A 384 15.46 -3.68 -0.69
C THR A 384 15.32 -3.99 -2.17
N PRO A 385 15.66 -3.06 -3.08
CA PRO A 385 15.59 -3.33 -4.52
C PRO A 385 16.60 -4.40 -4.97
N LEU A 386 17.61 -4.69 -4.14
CA LEU A 386 18.59 -5.75 -4.40
C LEU A 386 18.04 -7.17 -4.26
N ARG A 387 16.84 -7.35 -3.67
CA ARG A 387 16.29 -8.68 -3.39
C ARG A 387 15.96 -9.47 -4.65
N TYR A 388 15.30 -8.81 -5.60
CA TYR A 388 14.87 -9.37 -6.88
C TYR A 388 15.48 -8.59 -8.05
N GLU A 389 16.76 -8.25 -7.92
CA GLU A 389 17.47 -7.42 -8.88
C GLU A 389 17.56 -8.10 -10.26
N ASP A 390 17.80 -9.42 -10.31
CA ASP A 390 17.86 -10.16 -11.57
C ASP A 390 16.49 -10.20 -12.27
N GLU A 391 15.40 -10.40 -11.53
CA GLU A 391 14.04 -10.32 -12.07
C GLU A 391 13.70 -8.91 -12.57
N ALA A 392 14.16 -7.88 -11.87
CA ALA A 392 14.01 -6.49 -12.30
C ALA A 392 14.79 -6.22 -13.60
N LYS A 393 16.02 -6.72 -13.73
CA LYS A 393 16.84 -6.64 -14.95
C LYS A 393 16.11 -7.24 -16.14
N ASP A 394 15.58 -8.46 -15.99
CA ASP A 394 14.82 -9.15 -17.03
C ASP A 394 13.52 -8.40 -17.38
N PHE A 395 12.77 -7.96 -16.37
CA PHE A 395 11.53 -7.22 -16.56
C PHE A 395 11.77 -5.91 -17.31
N PHE A 396 12.72 -5.08 -16.86
CA PHE A 396 13.00 -3.81 -17.49
C PHE A 396 13.63 -3.96 -18.87
N ALA A 397 14.41 -5.01 -19.13
CA ALA A 397 14.86 -5.33 -20.49
C ALA A 397 13.68 -5.60 -21.43
N GLU A 398 12.74 -6.46 -21.02
CA GLU A 398 11.56 -6.81 -21.82
C GLU A 398 10.63 -5.60 -22.02
N ILE A 399 10.31 -4.90 -20.94
CA ILE A 399 9.33 -3.82 -20.92
C ILE A 399 9.84 -2.57 -21.65
N SER A 400 11.11 -2.21 -21.47
CA SER A 400 11.68 -1.07 -22.20
C SER A 400 11.84 -1.33 -23.69
N GLU A 401 12.15 -2.56 -24.11
CA GLU A 401 12.17 -2.93 -25.53
C GLU A 401 10.75 -2.87 -26.13
N LYS A 402 9.76 -3.39 -25.40
CA LYS A 402 8.37 -3.40 -25.85
C LYS A 402 7.80 -1.99 -26.05
N TYR A 403 8.16 -1.05 -25.18
CA TYR A 403 7.64 0.32 -25.20
C TYR A 403 8.65 1.37 -25.68
N LYS A 404 9.71 0.98 -26.40
CA LYS A 404 10.75 1.91 -26.88
C LYS A 404 10.23 3.06 -27.74
N ASP A 405 9.14 2.84 -28.46
CA ASP A 405 8.50 3.85 -29.32
C ASP A 405 7.41 4.66 -28.60
N TYR A 406 7.19 4.42 -27.30
CA TYR A 406 6.17 5.07 -26.48
C TYR A 406 6.81 6.17 -25.64
N GLY A 407 6.95 7.37 -26.20
CA GLY A 407 7.58 8.49 -25.49
C GLY A 407 6.76 9.05 -24.31
N ASN A 408 5.56 8.52 -24.05
CA ASN A 408 4.72 8.85 -22.90
C ASN A 408 4.98 7.95 -21.66
N VAL A 409 5.85 6.94 -21.79
CA VAL A 409 6.20 6.01 -20.70
C VAL A 409 7.34 6.55 -19.84
N ILE A 410 7.13 6.48 -18.52
CA ILE A 410 8.09 6.79 -17.46
C ILE A 410 8.32 5.48 -16.68
N TYR A 411 9.56 5.22 -16.26
CA TYR A 411 9.90 4.02 -15.51
C TYR A 411 10.19 4.38 -14.05
N GLU A 412 9.49 3.77 -13.11
CA GLU A 412 9.82 3.85 -11.68
C GLU A 412 10.44 2.52 -11.27
N ILE A 413 11.75 2.52 -11.01
CA ILE A 413 12.54 1.28 -10.94
C ILE A 413 12.52 0.62 -9.56
N CYS A 414 12.09 1.35 -8.53
CA CYS A 414 11.86 0.83 -7.19
C CYS A 414 11.01 1.83 -6.41
N ASN A 415 9.79 1.41 -6.04
CA ASN A 415 8.83 2.21 -5.27
C ASN A 415 9.39 2.70 -3.91
N GLU A 416 9.58 1.79 -2.94
CA GLU A 416 9.89 2.17 -1.56
C GLU A 416 11.01 1.34 -0.93
N PRO A 417 12.29 1.64 -1.23
CA PRO A 417 13.40 1.12 -0.44
C PRO A 417 13.24 1.42 1.06
N ASN A 418 13.20 0.40 1.90
CA ASN A 418 12.96 0.50 3.34
C ASN A 418 13.71 -0.59 4.12
N GLY A 419 13.36 -0.81 5.40
CA GLY A 419 13.95 -1.89 6.21
C GLY A 419 15.45 -1.75 6.49
N GLY A 420 15.99 -0.52 6.47
CA GLY A 420 17.42 -0.25 6.64
C GLY A 420 18.23 -0.25 5.35
N THR A 421 17.59 -0.39 4.19
CA THR A 421 18.23 -0.21 2.87
C THR A 421 18.85 1.19 2.77
N SER A 422 20.13 1.28 2.41
CA SER A 422 20.85 2.55 2.30
C SER A 422 20.75 3.16 0.90
N TRP A 423 21.04 4.47 0.76
CA TRP A 423 21.15 5.09 -0.57
C TRP A 423 22.22 4.42 -1.43
N SER A 424 23.31 3.93 -0.84
CA SER A 424 24.34 3.21 -1.60
C SER A 424 23.81 1.92 -2.22
N ASP A 425 22.91 1.21 -1.54
CA ASP A 425 22.29 -0.02 -2.06
C ASP A 425 21.35 0.31 -3.21
N VAL A 426 20.52 1.35 -3.05
CA VAL A 426 19.61 1.83 -4.09
C VAL A 426 20.38 2.35 -5.31
N LYS A 427 21.45 3.13 -5.09
CA LYS A 427 22.31 3.66 -6.15
C LYS A 427 22.96 2.54 -6.94
N LYS A 428 23.50 1.52 -6.27
CA LYS A 428 24.06 0.34 -6.94
C LYS A 428 23.02 -0.35 -7.81
N TYR A 429 21.82 -0.61 -7.28
CA TYR A 429 20.72 -1.18 -8.05
C TYR A 429 20.37 -0.32 -9.28
N ALA A 430 20.24 0.99 -9.10
CA ALA A 430 19.92 1.91 -10.17
C ALA A 430 21.00 1.95 -11.27
N GLU A 431 22.28 1.91 -10.89
CA GLU A 431 23.42 1.84 -11.81
C GLU A 431 23.43 0.56 -12.66
N ASP A 432 22.82 -0.52 -12.18
CA ASP A 432 22.66 -1.78 -12.90
C ASP A 432 21.41 -1.79 -13.81
N ILE A 433 20.29 -1.21 -13.35
CA ILE A 433 19.00 -1.21 -14.09
C ILE A 433 18.92 -0.12 -15.15
N ILE A 434 19.40 1.09 -14.87
CA ILE A 434 19.28 2.24 -15.79
C ILE A 434 19.92 1.94 -17.15
N PRO A 435 21.14 1.38 -17.25
CA PRO A 435 21.73 1.03 -18.56
C PRO A 435 20.89 0.07 -19.40
N ILE A 436 20.16 -0.85 -18.76
CA ILE A 436 19.27 -1.81 -19.43
C ILE A 436 18.11 -1.05 -20.09
N ILE A 437 17.45 -0.17 -19.34
CA ILE A 437 16.37 0.67 -19.88
C ILE A 437 16.92 1.57 -20.99
N ARG A 438 18.07 2.21 -20.76
CA ARG A 438 18.70 3.14 -21.71
C ARG A 438 19.13 2.49 -23.02
N ASN A 439 19.38 1.18 -23.04
CA ASN A 439 19.66 0.45 -24.28
C ASN A 439 18.49 0.49 -25.27
N ASN A 440 17.26 0.57 -24.76
CA ASN A 440 16.04 0.56 -25.58
C ASN A 440 15.33 1.92 -25.59
N ALA A 441 15.39 2.66 -24.48
CA ALA A 441 14.75 3.96 -24.27
C ALA A 441 15.78 5.00 -23.74
N PRO A 442 16.66 5.52 -24.61
CA PRO A 442 17.82 6.33 -24.21
C PRO A 442 17.45 7.63 -23.50
N ASP A 443 16.30 8.22 -23.83
CA ASP A 443 15.88 9.52 -23.30
C ASP A 443 14.74 9.44 -22.27
N ALA A 444 14.21 8.26 -21.94
CA ALA A 444 13.07 8.12 -21.03
C ALA A 444 13.32 8.75 -19.65
N VAL A 445 12.30 9.30 -19.01
CA VAL A 445 12.41 9.70 -17.60
C VAL A 445 12.40 8.45 -16.73
N ILE A 446 13.33 8.35 -15.78
CA ILE A 446 13.42 7.26 -14.82
C ILE A 446 13.32 7.84 -13.41
N ILE A 447 12.35 7.34 -12.65
CA ILE A 447 12.15 7.64 -11.23
C ILE A 447 12.85 6.55 -10.41
N VAL A 448 13.64 6.97 -9.43
CA VAL A 448 14.38 6.07 -8.52
C VAL A 448 13.89 6.32 -7.10
N GLY A 449 13.44 5.26 -6.42
CA GLY A 449 13.07 5.28 -5.01
C GLY A 449 14.19 5.81 -4.12
N THR A 450 13.85 6.29 -2.93
CA THR A 450 14.85 6.72 -1.93
C THR A 450 14.69 5.93 -0.64
N PRO A 451 15.70 5.89 0.25
CA PRO A 451 15.59 5.14 1.50
C PRO A 451 14.44 5.60 2.40
N ASN A 452 14.05 4.71 3.32
CA ASN A 452 13.01 4.90 4.32
C ASN A 452 11.64 5.21 3.69
N TRP A 453 11.15 4.29 2.85
CA TRP A 453 9.87 4.43 2.13
C TRP A 453 9.85 5.66 1.24
N SER A 454 10.93 5.86 0.48
CA SER A 454 11.09 7.02 -0.40
C SER A 454 10.95 8.36 0.35
N GLN A 455 11.66 8.53 1.46
CA GLN A 455 11.62 9.78 2.23
C GLN A 455 12.97 10.49 2.34
N GLU A 456 14.08 9.75 2.18
CA GLU A 456 15.44 10.25 2.37
C GLU A 456 16.07 10.80 1.08
N VAL A 457 15.34 11.68 0.39
CA VAL A 457 15.81 12.32 -0.83
C VAL A 457 17.03 13.23 -0.62
N ASP A 458 17.27 13.70 0.60
CA ASP A 458 18.48 14.42 0.98
C ASP A 458 19.76 13.57 0.80
N LYS A 459 19.65 12.24 0.98
CA LYS A 459 20.76 11.30 0.73
C LYS A 459 21.05 11.19 -0.76
N ALA A 460 19.99 11.03 -1.56
CA ALA A 460 20.12 11.00 -3.02
C ALA A 460 20.69 12.31 -3.56
N ALA A 461 20.21 13.45 -3.07
CA ALA A 461 20.71 14.76 -3.47
C ALA A 461 22.19 15.00 -3.15
N SER A 462 22.70 14.37 -2.09
CA SER A 462 24.10 14.47 -1.66
C SER A 462 25.05 13.59 -2.48
N ASP A 463 24.54 12.53 -3.11
CA ASP A 463 25.31 11.59 -3.92
C ASP A 463 24.51 11.11 -5.15
N GLN A 464 24.16 12.07 -6.00
CA GLN A 464 23.30 11.86 -7.16
C GLN A 464 23.86 10.82 -8.14
N LEU A 465 22.95 10.18 -8.89
CA LEU A 465 23.27 9.34 -10.03
C LEU A 465 23.87 10.20 -11.17
N SER A 466 24.78 9.62 -11.94
CA SER A 466 25.49 10.30 -13.05
C SER A 466 24.77 10.21 -14.40
N PHE A 467 23.49 9.83 -14.39
CA PHE A 467 22.65 9.69 -15.58
C PHE A 467 21.76 10.92 -15.78
N ASP A 468 21.49 11.25 -17.05
CA ASP A 468 20.48 12.24 -17.41
C ASP A 468 19.06 11.67 -17.26
N ASN A 469 18.06 12.56 -17.20
CA ASN A 469 16.63 12.24 -17.11
C ASN A 469 16.27 11.33 -15.92
N ILE A 470 16.92 11.56 -14.78
CA ILE A 470 16.62 10.90 -13.51
C ILE A 470 15.84 11.84 -12.60
N MET A 471 14.83 11.31 -11.92
CA MET A 471 14.17 11.97 -10.79
C MET A 471 14.18 11.03 -9.58
N TYR A 472 14.20 11.61 -8.38
CA TYR A 472 14.18 10.85 -7.13
C TYR A 472 12.77 10.87 -6.54
N ALA A 473 12.26 9.70 -6.18
CA ALA A 473 10.93 9.58 -5.57
C ALA A 473 10.93 10.15 -4.15
N VAL A 474 9.87 10.90 -3.82
CA VAL A 474 9.47 11.15 -2.44
C VAL A 474 8.02 10.78 -2.23
N HIS A 475 7.74 9.96 -1.23
CA HIS A 475 6.39 9.62 -0.82
C HIS A 475 6.03 10.28 0.49
N PHE A 476 4.77 10.70 0.61
CA PHE A 476 4.25 11.27 1.84
C PHE A 476 2.80 10.89 2.07
N TYR A 477 2.39 10.95 3.33
CA TYR A 477 1.00 10.72 3.74
C TYR A 477 0.68 11.85 4.70
N ALA A 478 -0.21 12.76 4.29
CA ALA A 478 -0.26 14.12 4.83
C ALA A 478 -0.54 14.18 6.34
N ALA A 479 -1.22 13.19 6.91
CA ALA A 479 -1.47 13.15 8.35
C ALA A 479 -0.25 12.71 9.17
N THR A 480 0.73 12.04 8.55
CA THR A 480 1.98 11.60 9.21
C THR A 480 3.14 12.52 8.88
N HIS A 481 3.35 12.78 7.59
CA HIS A 481 4.52 13.44 7.05
C HIS A 481 4.19 14.90 6.75
N LYS A 482 4.80 15.84 7.49
CA LYS A 482 4.47 17.27 7.40
C LYS A 482 5.73 18.05 6.99
N ASP A 483 6.11 19.05 7.76
CA ASP A 483 7.28 19.89 7.47
C ASP A 483 8.60 19.13 7.47
N ASP A 484 8.71 18.03 8.22
CA ASP A 484 9.89 17.18 8.26
C ASP A 484 10.23 16.61 6.87
N ILE A 485 9.27 16.02 6.18
CA ILE A 485 9.49 15.50 4.81
C ILE A 485 9.45 16.64 3.78
N ARG A 486 8.57 17.65 3.91
CA ARG A 486 8.58 18.83 3.00
C ARG A 486 9.94 19.52 2.99
N ASN A 487 10.59 19.65 4.14
CA ASN A 487 11.90 20.30 4.23
C ASN A 487 13.02 19.46 3.64
N LYS A 488 12.94 18.12 3.67
CA LYS A 488 13.86 17.26 2.90
C LYS A 488 13.71 17.48 1.40
N VAL A 489 12.48 17.54 0.89
CA VAL A 489 12.19 17.85 -0.53
C VAL A 489 12.79 19.20 -0.92
N LYS A 490 12.51 20.26 -0.14
CA LYS A 490 13.08 21.61 -0.36
C LYS A 490 14.61 21.57 -0.37
N THR A 491 15.22 20.87 0.58
CA THR A 491 16.68 20.76 0.70
C THR A 491 17.28 20.07 -0.52
N ALA A 492 16.69 18.94 -0.95
CA ALA A 492 17.14 18.20 -2.11
C ALA A 492 17.05 19.01 -3.40
N ARG A 493 15.91 19.67 -3.65
CA ARG A 493 15.75 20.54 -4.84
C ARG A 493 16.70 21.74 -4.80
N ASN A 494 16.91 22.36 -3.64
CA ASN A 494 17.91 23.44 -3.50
C ASN A 494 19.35 22.95 -3.76
N ALA A 495 19.64 21.67 -3.51
CA ALA A 495 20.90 21.03 -3.84
C ALA A 495 20.98 20.54 -5.30
N GLY A 496 19.96 20.81 -6.12
CA GLY A 496 19.94 20.48 -7.55
C GLY A 496 19.38 19.09 -7.88
N ALA A 497 18.77 18.39 -6.92
CA ALA A 497 18.16 17.08 -7.17
C ALA A 497 16.72 17.24 -7.73
N PRO A 498 16.39 16.63 -8.89
CA PRO A 498 15.03 16.56 -9.40
C PRO A 498 14.19 15.59 -8.56
N VAL A 499 13.00 16.03 -8.12
CA VAL A 499 12.14 15.23 -7.23
C VAL A 499 10.77 15.03 -7.86
N PHE A 500 10.26 13.80 -7.79
CA PHE A 500 8.92 13.42 -8.23
C PHE A 500 8.16 12.82 -7.04
N ILE A 501 6.91 13.22 -6.81
CA ILE A 501 6.08 12.63 -5.75
C ILE A 501 5.28 11.45 -6.33
N SER A 502 5.92 10.31 -6.59
CA SER A 502 5.28 9.21 -7.34
C SER A 502 4.18 8.51 -6.56
N GLU A 503 4.07 8.75 -5.26
CA GLU A 503 2.97 8.28 -4.43
C GLU A 503 2.72 9.23 -3.26
N PHE A 504 1.46 9.55 -2.99
CA PHE A 504 1.06 10.17 -1.72
C PHE A 504 -0.44 9.98 -1.44
N SER A 505 -0.83 10.16 -0.17
CA SER A 505 -2.25 10.33 0.20
C SER A 505 -2.46 11.42 1.26
N ILE A 506 -3.73 11.77 1.53
CA ILE A 506 -4.08 12.78 2.54
C ILE A 506 -4.34 12.20 3.94
N CYS A 507 -4.36 10.87 4.06
CA CYS A 507 -4.45 10.17 5.33
C CYS A 507 -3.07 9.95 5.98
N ASP A 508 -3.01 9.11 7.00
CA ASP A 508 -1.76 8.69 7.61
C ASP A 508 -1.05 7.61 6.80
N ALA A 509 0.20 7.31 7.16
CA ALA A 509 1.09 6.40 6.43
C ALA A 509 0.63 4.94 6.42
N SER A 510 -0.42 4.56 7.16
CA SER A 510 -1.01 3.22 7.04
C SER A 510 -1.91 3.07 5.82
N GLY A 511 -2.26 4.19 5.17
CA GLY A 511 -3.27 4.22 4.11
C GLY A 511 -4.72 4.17 4.62
N ASN A 512 -4.94 4.02 5.93
CA ASN A 512 -6.27 3.85 6.52
C ASN A 512 -6.58 4.74 7.73
N GLY A 513 -5.62 5.48 8.29
CA GLY A 513 -5.92 6.39 9.41
C GLY A 513 -6.59 7.70 8.99
N GLY A 514 -6.67 8.65 9.92
CA GLY A 514 -7.41 9.91 9.71
C GLY A 514 -6.84 10.81 8.60
N ILE A 515 -7.71 11.58 7.95
CA ILE A 515 -7.34 12.59 6.95
C ILE A 515 -6.89 13.89 7.64
N ASP A 516 -5.76 14.45 7.20
CA ASP A 516 -5.31 15.80 7.59
C ASP A 516 -5.41 16.75 6.38
N TYR A 517 -6.59 17.35 6.20
CA TYR A 517 -6.85 18.30 5.13
C TYR A 517 -5.96 19.54 5.17
N SER A 518 -5.54 20.00 6.37
CA SER A 518 -4.70 21.19 6.49
C SER A 518 -3.29 20.89 6.00
N SER A 519 -2.71 19.77 6.43
CA SER A 519 -1.39 19.34 5.95
C SER A 519 -1.42 19.04 4.46
N ALA A 520 -2.51 18.43 3.96
CA ALA A 520 -2.70 18.16 2.53
C ALA A 520 -2.68 19.45 1.70
N GLU A 521 -3.42 20.49 2.10
CA GLU A 521 -3.41 21.79 1.41
C GLU A 521 -2.02 22.44 1.43
N GLU A 522 -1.26 22.33 2.52
CA GLU A 522 0.13 22.82 2.58
C GLU A 522 1.07 22.08 1.62
N TRP A 523 0.92 20.76 1.52
CA TRP A 523 1.65 19.94 0.55
C TRP A 523 1.30 20.33 -0.88
N MET A 524 0.02 20.32 -1.23
CA MET A 524 -0.42 20.62 -2.59
C MET A 524 -0.04 22.04 -3.02
N LYS A 525 -0.17 23.02 -2.13
CA LYS A 525 0.32 24.38 -2.38
C LYS A 525 1.81 24.38 -2.73
N TYR A 526 2.63 23.67 -1.96
CA TYR A 526 4.06 23.58 -2.25
C TYR A 526 4.33 22.91 -3.59
N LEU A 527 3.62 21.83 -3.94
CA LEU A 527 3.79 21.14 -5.21
C LEU A 527 3.40 22.04 -6.40
N ASP A 528 2.26 22.74 -6.30
CA ASP A 528 1.74 23.61 -7.35
C ASP A 528 2.60 24.87 -7.54
N GLU A 529 3.08 25.51 -6.45
CA GLU A 529 3.99 26.67 -6.53
C GLU A 529 5.34 26.32 -7.18
N ASN A 530 5.64 25.04 -7.33
CA ASN A 530 6.94 24.53 -7.76
C ASN A 530 6.88 23.63 -9.01
N ASP A 531 5.72 23.54 -9.67
CA ASP A 531 5.47 22.65 -10.81
C ASP A 531 5.85 21.18 -10.55
N MET A 532 5.76 20.72 -9.30
CA MET A 532 6.16 19.37 -8.92
C MET A 532 5.09 18.35 -9.27
N SER A 533 5.51 17.36 -10.04
CA SER A 533 4.66 16.26 -10.50
C SER A 533 4.37 15.25 -9.38
N TYR A 534 3.18 14.65 -9.43
CA TYR A 534 2.74 13.70 -8.40
C TYR A 534 1.80 12.61 -8.94
N ALA A 535 1.63 11.52 -8.17
CA ALA A 535 0.53 10.58 -8.37
C ALA A 535 -0.16 10.20 -7.03
N ILE A 536 -1.49 10.27 -7.03
CA ILE A 536 -2.35 10.09 -5.85
C ILE A 536 -2.62 8.60 -5.59
N TRP A 537 -2.42 8.14 -4.35
CA TRP A 537 -2.77 6.80 -3.85
C TRP A 537 -4.17 6.80 -3.20
N SER A 538 -5.15 5.95 -3.62
CA SER A 538 -5.11 5.05 -4.80
C SER A 538 -6.46 4.80 -5.49
N LEU A 539 -6.40 4.48 -6.79
CA LEU A 539 -7.56 4.08 -7.60
C LEU A 539 -7.98 2.64 -7.29
N CYS A 540 -8.80 2.49 -6.26
CA CYS A 540 -9.51 1.27 -5.90
C CYS A 540 -10.74 1.60 -5.04
N ASN A 541 -11.51 0.58 -4.67
CA ASN A 541 -12.58 0.64 -3.67
C ASN A 541 -12.26 -0.22 -2.43
N LYS A 542 -10.98 -0.35 -2.08
CA LYS A 542 -10.61 -0.99 -0.81
C LYS A 542 -11.26 -0.20 0.34
N ASP A 543 -11.67 -0.90 1.39
CA ASP A 543 -12.22 -0.26 2.59
C ASP A 543 -11.09 0.35 3.42
N GLU A 544 -10.46 1.38 2.84
CA GLU A 544 -9.40 2.15 3.48
C GLU A 544 -9.49 3.63 3.13
N THR A 545 -9.04 4.49 4.03
CA THR A 545 -9.18 5.95 3.91
C THR A 545 -8.53 6.53 2.64
N SER A 546 -7.43 5.95 2.14
CA SER A 546 -6.73 6.42 0.94
C SER A 546 -7.39 6.02 -0.39
N ALA A 547 -8.29 5.04 -0.40
CA ALA A 547 -8.96 4.60 -1.63
C ALA A 547 -9.80 5.73 -2.22
N LEU A 548 -9.73 5.98 -3.53
CA LEU A 548 -10.46 7.07 -4.19
C LEU A 548 -11.95 6.78 -4.37
N ILE A 549 -12.32 5.49 -4.51
CA ILE A 549 -13.69 5.06 -4.74
C ILE A 549 -14.27 4.57 -3.42
N SER A 550 -15.53 4.89 -3.14
CA SER A 550 -16.22 4.38 -1.95
C SER A 550 -16.17 2.85 -1.93
N SER A 551 -15.88 2.24 -0.78
CA SER A 551 -15.84 0.78 -0.63
C SER A 551 -17.18 0.09 -0.93
N SER A 552 -18.28 0.83 -0.88
CA SER A 552 -19.61 0.36 -1.26
C SER A 552 -19.89 0.36 -2.77
N ASN A 553 -19.02 0.98 -3.58
CA ASN A 553 -19.22 1.13 -5.01
C ASN A 553 -18.34 0.16 -5.80
N GLU A 554 -18.96 -0.64 -6.66
CA GLU A 554 -18.30 -1.62 -7.53
C GLU A 554 -18.02 -1.09 -8.94
N ALA A 555 -18.46 0.14 -9.26
CA ALA A 555 -18.18 0.74 -10.56
C ALA A 555 -16.66 0.92 -10.75
N THR A 556 -16.19 0.62 -11.96
CA THR A 556 -14.78 0.70 -12.33
C THR A 556 -14.46 1.89 -13.23
N SER A 557 -15.43 2.77 -13.48
CA SER A 557 -15.31 4.03 -14.23
C SER A 557 -16.60 4.85 -14.08
N GLY A 558 -16.62 6.10 -14.58
CA GLY A 558 -17.84 6.91 -14.67
C GLY A 558 -18.45 7.28 -13.32
N TRP A 559 -17.61 7.51 -12.30
CA TRP A 559 -18.03 7.77 -10.93
C TRP A 559 -18.68 9.16 -10.78
N SER A 560 -19.88 9.18 -10.20
CA SER A 560 -20.48 10.39 -9.66
C SER A 560 -19.72 10.89 -8.42
N TYR A 561 -20.06 12.06 -7.89
CA TYR A 561 -19.39 12.57 -6.69
C TYR A 561 -19.69 11.70 -5.44
N ASP A 562 -20.89 11.11 -5.36
CA ASP A 562 -21.30 10.26 -4.23
C ASP A 562 -20.68 8.86 -4.26
N ASP A 563 -20.19 8.45 -5.43
CA ASP A 563 -19.47 7.19 -5.66
C ASP A 563 -18.05 7.20 -5.09
N LEU A 564 -17.55 8.37 -4.67
CA LEU A 564 -16.20 8.59 -4.20
C LEU A 564 -16.12 8.51 -2.68
N SER A 565 -14.96 8.08 -2.18
CA SER A 565 -14.61 8.23 -0.77
C SER A 565 -14.41 9.71 -0.40
N ASP A 566 -14.22 10.00 0.89
CA ASP A 566 -13.89 11.36 1.33
C ASP A 566 -12.56 11.86 0.72
N ALA A 567 -11.56 10.98 0.59
CA ALA A 567 -10.32 11.31 -0.11
C ALA A 567 -10.55 11.58 -1.60
N GLY A 568 -11.33 10.72 -2.28
CA GLY A 568 -11.66 10.89 -3.69
C GLY A 568 -12.40 12.20 -3.98
N LYS A 569 -13.36 12.58 -3.13
CA LYS A 569 -14.08 13.86 -3.20
C LYS A 569 -13.12 15.04 -3.09
N TRP A 570 -12.23 15.01 -2.09
CA TRP A 570 -11.26 16.07 -1.87
C TRP A 570 -10.32 16.26 -3.07
N TYR A 571 -9.80 15.15 -3.63
CA TYR A 571 -8.94 15.22 -4.81
C TYR A 571 -9.67 15.70 -6.07
N LYS A 572 -10.91 15.25 -6.32
CA LYS A 572 -11.72 15.74 -7.45
C LYS A 572 -11.91 17.24 -7.38
N ASP A 573 -12.22 17.76 -6.19
CA ASP A 573 -12.39 19.20 -5.97
C ASP A 573 -11.07 19.96 -6.08
N HIS A 574 -9.96 19.41 -5.56
CA HIS A 574 -8.65 20.03 -5.62
C HIS A 574 -8.11 20.13 -7.07
N LEU A 575 -8.22 19.05 -7.85
CA LEU A 575 -7.73 19.00 -9.24
C LEU A 575 -8.58 19.83 -10.20
N SER A 576 -9.83 20.14 -9.84
CA SER A 576 -10.74 20.96 -10.64
C SER A 576 -10.53 22.47 -10.48
N LYS A 577 -9.67 22.91 -9.55
CA LYS A 577 -9.29 24.32 -9.34
C LYS A 577 -8.28 24.75 -10.40
#